data_AF-A0A9P4ISS7-F1
#
_entry.id   AF-A0A9P4ISS7-F1
#
_cell.length_a   1.000
_cell.length_b   1.000
_cell.length_c   1.000
_cell.angle_alpha   90.00
_cell.angle_beta   90.00
_cell.angle_gamma   90.00
#
_symmetry.space_group_name_H-M   'P 1'
#
loop_
_entity.id
_entity.type
_entity.pdbx_description
1 polymer ?
#
loop_
_entity_poly.entity_id
_entity_poly.type
_entity_poly.pdbx_seq_one_letter_code
_entity_poly.pdbx_strand_id
1 'polypeptide(L)'
;MSQAKKHWETAWMTELLVNSCPNFKVQVEDDDGYVFEIHFVALFSQRQDAIPIALLHGWPGSILESLGALSVAKEKYSPEDLPYHLIVPSLPGYCLSFGPLLNKEFSIEDIARTTDIDSGDIGANTCRPLSQYPSFKAIHLNSSPLTKVDSVSDEQVDSVEQALKRAHEFRERETAYALEHGTQPSTIGFALSFSPPHYKLPDMDRRNFVAGQHLRFGHAVLVHPVIPTLHLFISTKLWITIA
;
A
#
# COMPACT_ATOMS: atom_id res chain seq x y z
N MET A 1 9.21 -11.40 -18.26
CA MET A 1 9.36 -12.51 -17.29
C MET A 1 10.82 -13.00 -17.16
N SER A 2 11.50 -13.45 -18.22
CA SER A 2 12.88 -13.96 -18.13
C SER A 2 13.91 -12.95 -17.58
N GLN A 3 13.83 -11.68 -17.98
CA GLN A 3 14.70 -10.62 -17.46
C GLN A 3 14.44 -10.30 -15.98
N ALA A 4 13.16 -10.24 -15.57
CA ALA A 4 12.78 -10.02 -14.18
C ALA A 4 13.25 -11.17 -13.28
N LYS A 5 13.13 -12.42 -13.75
CA LYS A 5 13.67 -13.59 -13.06
C LYS A 5 15.18 -13.52 -12.88
N LYS A 6 15.91 -13.15 -13.94
CA LYS A 6 17.38 -12.99 -13.86
C LYS A 6 17.79 -11.90 -12.86
N HIS A 7 17.04 -10.81 -12.79
CA HIS A 7 17.28 -9.74 -11.82
C HIS A 7 16.97 -10.21 -10.38
N TRP A 8 15.89 -10.98 -10.20
CA TRP A 8 15.48 -11.57 -8.93
C TRP A 8 16.58 -12.44 -8.32
N GLU A 9 17.21 -13.30 -9.12
CA GLU A 9 18.28 -14.20 -8.69
C GLU A 9 19.50 -13.46 -8.10
N THR A 10 19.59 -12.14 -8.30
CA THR A 10 20.68 -11.30 -7.78
C THR A 10 20.22 -10.20 -6.82
N ALA A 11 18.91 -10.07 -6.57
CA ALA A 11 18.33 -8.95 -5.83
C ALA A 11 18.09 -9.27 -4.34
N TRP A 12 19.13 -9.13 -3.53
CA TRP A 12 19.08 -9.34 -2.06
C TRP A 12 19.06 -8.03 -1.24
N MET A 13 18.85 -6.87 -1.89
CA MET A 13 18.98 -5.56 -1.24
C MET A 13 17.73 -5.05 -0.50
N THR A 14 16.61 -5.78 -0.51
CA THR A 14 15.36 -5.32 0.14
C THR A 14 15.54 -5.05 1.63
N GLU A 15 16.29 -5.90 2.34
CA GLU A 15 16.59 -5.71 3.76
C GLU A 15 17.34 -4.41 4.02
N LEU A 16 18.34 -4.08 3.19
CA LEU A 16 19.10 -2.84 3.30
C LEU A 16 18.23 -1.59 3.07
N LEU A 17 17.26 -1.68 2.16
CA LEU A 17 16.31 -0.59 1.92
C LEU A 17 15.39 -0.38 3.13
N VAL A 18 14.80 -1.45 3.67
CA VAL A 18 13.93 -1.35 4.86
C VAL A 18 14.72 -0.83 6.07
N ASN A 19 15.93 -1.32 6.28
CA ASN A 19 16.81 -0.91 7.39
C ASN A 19 17.45 0.48 7.20
N SER A 20 17.18 1.18 6.10
CA SER A 20 17.66 2.57 5.89
C SER A 20 16.94 3.60 6.77
N CYS A 21 15.79 3.22 7.33
CA CYS A 21 15.01 3.99 8.28
C CYS A 21 14.86 3.22 9.61
N PRO A 22 14.67 3.90 10.75
CA PRO A 22 14.33 3.24 12.00
C PRO A 22 13.02 2.44 11.88
N ASN A 23 13.05 1.17 12.26
CA ASN A 23 11.91 0.25 12.25
C ASN A 23 11.46 -0.03 13.69
N PHE A 24 10.17 -0.15 13.90
CA PHE A 24 9.55 -0.36 15.20
C PHE A 24 8.40 -1.36 15.10
N LYS A 25 8.05 -1.94 16.24
CA LYS A 25 6.85 -2.74 16.43
C LYS A 25 6.12 -2.28 17.68
N VAL A 26 4.80 -2.24 17.62
CA VAL A 26 3.95 -1.91 18.76
C VAL A 26 2.76 -2.85 18.80
N GLN A 27 2.31 -3.19 20.00
CA GLN A 27 1.05 -3.91 20.19
C GLN A 27 -0.09 -2.89 20.26
N VAL A 28 -1.09 -3.05 19.40
CA VAL A 28 -2.30 -2.24 19.35
C VAL A 28 -3.48 -3.14 19.67
N GLU A 29 -4.24 -2.81 20.70
CA GLU A 29 -5.49 -3.47 21.03
C GLU A 29 -6.65 -2.72 20.34
N ASP A 30 -7.50 -3.42 19.61
CA ASP A 30 -8.71 -2.83 19.02
C ASP A 30 -9.87 -2.77 20.04
N ASP A 31 -10.98 -2.12 19.65
CA ASP A 31 -12.16 -1.95 20.51
C ASP A 31 -12.83 -3.28 20.93
N ASP A 32 -12.54 -4.37 20.20
CA ASP A 32 -13.06 -5.72 20.47
C ASP A 32 -12.08 -6.56 21.33
N GLY A 33 -10.94 -5.98 21.75
CA GLY A 33 -9.94 -6.62 22.60
C GLY A 33 -8.93 -7.49 21.86
N TYR A 34 -8.87 -7.41 20.52
CA TYR A 34 -7.88 -8.12 19.72
C TYR A 34 -6.56 -7.35 19.67
N VAL A 35 -5.45 -8.06 19.85
CA VAL A 35 -4.11 -7.46 19.87
C VAL A 35 -3.38 -7.70 18.55
N PHE A 36 -3.01 -6.61 17.89
CA PHE A 36 -2.24 -6.59 16.64
C PHE A 36 -0.81 -6.16 16.92
N GLU A 37 0.16 -6.88 16.34
CA GLU A 37 1.54 -6.43 16.27
C GLU A 37 1.72 -5.60 15.00
N ILE A 38 1.77 -4.28 15.16
CA ILE A 38 1.90 -3.33 14.06
C ILE A 38 3.35 -2.92 13.90
N HIS A 39 3.91 -3.23 12.74
CA HIS A 39 5.20 -2.75 12.29
C HIS A 39 5.08 -1.38 11.63
N PHE A 40 6.05 -0.50 11.87
CA PHE A 40 6.16 0.77 11.17
C PHE A 40 7.62 1.23 11.05
N VAL A 41 7.91 2.00 9.99
CA VAL A 41 9.13 2.81 9.93
C VAL A 41 8.79 4.25 10.30
N ALA A 42 9.70 4.94 10.99
CA ALA A 42 9.43 6.32 11.39
C ALA A 42 10.66 7.21 11.44
N LEU A 43 10.42 8.51 11.22
CA LEU A 43 11.33 9.59 11.56
C LEU A 43 10.66 10.46 12.61
N PHE A 44 11.17 10.40 13.84
CA PHE A 44 10.66 11.21 14.93
C PHE A 44 11.44 12.52 15.06
N SER A 45 10.71 13.64 15.07
CA SER A 45 11.23 14.93 15.49
C SER A 45 11.52 14.96 17.00
N GLN A 46 12.48 15.80 17.41
CA GLN A 46 12.70 16.18 18.81
C GLN A 46 11.93 17.46 19.20
N ARG A 47 11.28 18.12 18.24
CA ARG A 47 10.45 19.30 18.51
C ARG A 47 9.16 18.89 19.19
N GLN A 48 8.79 19.64 20.23
CA GLN A 48 7.54 19.42 20.96
C GLN A 48 6.30 19.81 20.15
N ASP A 49 6.45 20.66 19.14
CA ASP A 49 5.38 21.16 18.28
C ASP A 49 5.32 20.46 16.91
N ALA A 50 6.09 19.38 16.72
CA ALA A 50 6.09 18.64 15.47
C ALA A 50 4.74 17.98 15.21
N ILE A 51 4.26 18.10 13.97
CA ILE A 51 2.95 17.56 13.59
C ILE A 51 3.11 16.07 13.26
N PRO A 52 2.35 15.16 13.90
CA PRO A 52 2.34 13.75 13.51
C PRO A 52 1.64 13.58 12.16
N ILE A 53 2.33 12.93 11.23
CA ILE A 53 1.85 12.59 9.90
C ILE A 53 2.15 11.11 9.70
N ALA A 54 1.10 10.35 9.44
CA ALA A 54 1.25 8.99 8.97
C ALA A 54 1.17 8.94 7.44
N LEU A 55 1.74 7.90 6.84
CA LEU A 55 1.71 7.64 5.39
C LEU A 55 1.34 6.17 5.18
N LEU A 56 0.15 5.93 4.67
CA LEU A 56 -0.44 4.61 4.47
C LEU A 56 -0.30 4.20 3.00
N HIS A 57 0.22 2.99 2.80
CA HIS A 57 0.28 2.35 1.49
C HIS A 57 -1.04 1.63 1.15
N GLY A 58 -1.15 1.13 -0.09
CA GLY A 58 -2.27 0.30 -0.53
C GLY A 58 -1.80 -1.07 -1.04
N TRP A 59 -2.56 -1.64 -1.98
CA TRP A 59 -2.21 -2.87 -2.69
C TRP A 59 -1.87 -2.58 -4.16
N PRO A 60 -0.84 -3.23 -4.76
CA PRO A 60 0.11 -4.19 -4.20
C PRO A 60 1.32 -3.48 -3.57
N GLY A 61 1.06 -2.44 -2.78
CA GLY A 61 2.04 -1.54 -2.19
C GLY A 61 2.59 -1.99 -0.84
N SER A 62 3.55 -1.22 -0.32
CA SER A 62 4.14 -1.43 1.01
C SER A 62 4.82 -0.17 1.52
N ILE A 63 5.36 -0.23 2.75
CA ILE A 63 6.18 0.86 3.32
C ILE A 63 7.33 1.35 2.42
N LEU A 64 7.77 0.52 1.46
CA LEU A 64 8.83 0.86 0.51
C LEU A 64 8.49 2.07 -0.35
N GLU A 65 7.20 2.33 -0.61
CA GLU A 65 6.75 3.49 -1.40
C GLU A 65 7.06 4.82 -0.73
N SER A 66 7.08 4.83 0.61
CA SER A 66 7.32 6.05 1.39
C SER A 66 8.80 6.27 1.71
N LEU A 67 9.68 5.28 1.50
CA LEU A 67 11.11 5.41 1.82
C LEU A 67 11.78 6.55 1.05
N GLY A 68 11.35 6.82 -0.20
CA GLY A 68 11.85 7.96 -0.97
C GLY A 68 11.52 9.31 -0.30
N ALA A 69 10.28 9.47 0.18
CA ALA A 69 9.87 10.67 0.91
C ALA A 69 10.61 10.82 2.24
N LEU A 70 10.80 9.72 2.98
CA LEU A 70 11.60 9.71 4.21
C LEU A 70 13.07 10.08 3.95
N SER A 71 13.66 9.61 2.84
CA SER A 71 15.03 9.97 2.45
C SER A 71 15.16 11.48 2.23
N VAL A 72 14.23 12.07 1.46
CA VAL A 72 14.21 13.53 1.22
C VAL A 72 14.06 14.31 2.52
N ALA A 73 13.23 13.82 3.46
CA ALA A 73 13.08 14.45 4.77
C ALA A 73 14.39 14.40 5.59
N LYS A 74 15.09 13.26 5.61
CA LYS A 74 16.39 13.10 6.29
C LYS A 74 17.49 13.98 5.69
N GLU A 75 17.47 14.18 4.38
CA GLU A 75 18.44 15.06 3.71
C GLU A 75 18.21 16.54 4.03
N LYS A 76 16.96 16.93 4.26
CA LYS A 76 16.58 18.33 4.47
C LYS A 76 16.58 18.76 5.93
N TYR A 77 16.32 17.84 6.87
CA TYR A 77 16.12 18.15 8.28
C TYR A 77 16.92 17.21 9.18
N SER A 78 17.49 17.74 10.25
CA SER A 78 17.92 16.94 11.40
C SER A 78 16.72 16.64 12.31
N PRO A 79 16.81 15.69 13.25
CA PRO A 79 15.75 15.42 14.22
C PRO A 79 15.30 16.66 15.00
N GLU A 80 16.20 17.61 15.27
CA GLU A 80 15.95 18.84 16.03
C GLU A 80 15.12 19.86 15.24
N ASP A 81 15.24 19.86 13.91
CA ASP A 81 14.58 20.83 13.02
C ASP A 81 13.40 20.24 12.23
N LEU A 82 13.23 18.91 12.27
CA LEU A 82 12.17 18.21 11.54
C LEU A 82 10.79 18.67 12.02
N PRO A 83 9.95 19.32 11.17
CA PRO A 83 8.67 19.86 11.62
C PRO A 83 7.57 18.81 11.82
N TYR A 84 7.87 17.54 11.54
CA TYR A 84 6.89 16.45 11.53
C TYR A 84 7.40 15.21 12.28
N HIS A 85 6.50 14.42 12.85
CA HIS A 85 6.77 13.00 13.09
C HIS A 85 6.23 12.24 11.87
N LEU A 86 7.10 11.61 11.08
CA LEU A 86 6.69 10.84 9.90
C LEU A 86 6.61 9.36 10.27
N ILE A 87 5.43 8.76 10.15
CA ILE A 87 5.15 7.37 10.57
C ILE A 87 4.61 6.61 9.35
N VAL A 88 5.21 5.48 9.00
CA VAL A 88 4.79 4.68 7.84
C VAL A 88 4.49 3.26 8.33
N PRO A 89 3.24 2.99 8.75
CA PRO A 89 2.86 1.67 9.21
C PRO A 89 2.74 0.70 8.04
N SER A 90 3.12 -0.56 8.30
CA SER A 90 2.63 -1.67 7.50
C SER A 90 1.20 -1.96 7.95
N LEU A 91 0.24 -1.94 7.03
CA LEU A 91 -1.16 -2.23 7.35
C LEU A 91 -1.29 -3.65 7.98
N PRO A 92 -2.30 -3.93 8.83
CA PRO A 92 -2.52 -5.27 9.37
C PRO A 92 -2.59 -6.32 8.26
N GLY A 93 -1.87 -7.42 8.45
CA GLY A 93 -1.72 -8.46 7.44
C GLY A 93 -0.60 -8.19 6.44
N TYR A 94 -0.10 -6.96 6.30
CA TYR A 94 0.98 -6.56 5.38
C TYR A 94 2.36 -6.65 6.00
N CYS A 95 3.32 -7.13 5.20
CA CYS A 95 4.74 -7.10 5.52
C CYS A 95 5.02 -7.69 6.92
N LEU A 96 5.51 -6.86 7.86
CA LEU A 96 5.89 -7.29 9.21
C LEU A 96 4.79 -7.05 10.26
N SER A 97 3.59 -6.63 9.85
CA SER A 97 2.42 -6.44 10.71
C SER A 97 1.51 -7.66 10.68
N PHE A 98 1.19 -8.20 11.86
CA PHE A 98 0.36 -9.39 12.01
C PHE A 98 -0.62 -9.23 13.19
N GLY A 99 -1.76 -9.89 13.10
CA GLY A 99 -2.73 -9.93 14.20
C GLY A 99 -3.59 -11.19 14.13
N PRO A 100 -4.60 -11.31 15.01
CA PRO A 100 -5.52 -12.44 15.04
C PRO A 100 -6.52 -12.33 13.87
N LEU A 101 -6.01 -12.51 12.65
CA LEU A 101 -6.78 -12.46 11.40
C LEU A 101 -7.51 -13.79 11.10
N LEU A 102 -7.35 -14.79 11.97
CA LEU A 102 -7.81 -16.17 11.72
C LEU A 102 -9.16 -16.51 12.36
N ASN A 103 -9.68 -15.66 13.27
CA ASN A 103 -10.88 -15.96 14.05
C ASN A 103 -11.94 -14.84 14.01
N LYS A 104 -11.76 -13.84 13.14
CA LYS A 104 -12.69 -12.72 12.93
C LYS A 104 -12.55 -12.23 11.48
N GLU A 105 -13.67 -11.85 10.87
CA GLU A 105 -13.66 -11.12 9.60
C GLU A 105 -13.02 -9.74 9.80
N PHE A 106 -12.08 -9.38 8.93
CA PHE A 106 -11.32 -8.13 9.05
C PHE A 106 -11.58 -7.22 7.86
N SER A 107 -12.07 -6.02 8.15
CA SER A 107 -12.54 -5.04 7.16
C SER A 107 -11.66 -3.80 7.09
N ILE A 108 -11.97 -2.89 6.15
CA ILE A 108 -11.28 -1.59 6.01
C ILE A 108 -11.48 -0.74 7.27
N GLU A 109 -12.64 -0.86 7.91
CA GLU A 109 -12.97 -0.20 9.17
C GLU A 109 -12.07 -0.70 10.31
N ASP A 110 -11.78 -2.00 10.35
CA ASP A 110 -10.82 -2.55 11.32
C ASP A 110 -9.38 -2.06 11.04
N ILE A 111 -8.97 -1.98 9.77
CA ILE A 111 -7.67 -1.40 9.41
C ILE A 111 -7.57 0.06 9.90
N ALA A 112 -8.63 0.84 9.68
CA ALA A 112 -8.69 2.23 10.14
C ALA A 112 -8.57 2.35 11.66
N ARG A 113 -9.17 1.44 12.44
CA ARG A 113 -8.99 1.41 13.91
C ARG A 113 -7.54 1.25 14.34
N THR A 114 -6.71 0.60 13.52
CA THR A 114 -5.34 0.22 13.89
C THR A 114 -4.25 1.15 13.33
N THR A 115 -4.60 2.10 12.45
CA THR A 115 -3.62 2.94 11.71
C THR A 115 -4.14 4.36 11.52
N ASP A 116 -3.33 5.40 11.76
CA ASP A 116 -3.67 6.80 11.47
C ASP A 116 -3.15 7.24 10.07
N ILE A 117 -3.89 8.13 9.38
CA ILE A 117 -3.85 8.98 8.13
C ILE A 117 -2.75 8.95 7.00
N ASP A 118 -3.14 9.59 5.86
CA ASP A 118 -2.58 9.91 4.49
C ASP A 118 -2.39 8.71 3.56
N SER A 119 -3.05 8.70 2.40
CA SER A 119 -3.01 7.51 1.56
C SER A 119 -3.57 7.62 0.13
N GLY A 120 -3.16 6.65 -0.68
CA GLY A 120 -3.80 6.24 -1.93
C GLY A 120 -4.28 4.78 -1.86
N ASP A 121 -5.16 4.39 -2.78
CA ASP A 121 -5.62 3.00 -2.92
C ASP A 121 -6.34 2.47 -1.65
N ILE A 122 -6.02 1.29 -1.09
CA ILE A 122 -6.72 0.76 0.10
C ILE A 122 -6.64 1.71 1.30
N GLY A 123 -5.48 2.32 1.57
CA GLY A 123 -5.40 3.25 2.71
C GLY A 123 -6.17 4.56 2.47
N ALA A 124 -6.49 4.94 1.22
CA ALA A 124 -7.39 6.07 0.98
C ALA A 124 -8.80 5.76 1.50
N ASN A 125 -9.21 4.50 1.41
CA ASN A 125 -10.48 4.02 1.93
C ASN A 125 -10.50 3.93 3.47
N THR A 126 -9.36 3.69 4.12
CA THR A 126 -9.25 3.64 5.60
C THR A 126 -9.32 5.03 6.23
N CYS A 127 -8.94 6.07 5.49
CA CYS A 127 -8.94 7.43 6.01
C CYS A 127 -10.35 8.01 6.26
N ARG A 128 -11.38 7.50 5.59
CA ARG A 128 -12.76 7.98 5.79
C ARG A 128 -13.34 7.55 7.15
N PRO A 129 -13.24 6.28 7.58
CA PRO A 129 -13.53 5.91 8.96
C PRO A 129 -12.70 6.68 9.99
N LEU A 130 -11.41 6.92 9.70
CA LEU A 130 -10.53 7.67 10.61
C LEU A 130 -11.01 9.10 10.91
N SER A 131 -11.70 9.74 9.97
CA SER A 131 -12.25 11.08 10.16
C SER A 131 -13.25 11.21 11.33
N GLN A 132 -13.73 10.08 11.86
CA GLN A 132 -14.61 10.04 13.01
C GLN A 132 -13.87 10.20 14.35
N TYR A 133 -12.54 9.99 14.38
CA TYR A 133 -11.76 10.08 15.61
C TYR A 133 -11.38 11.53 15.94
N PRO A 134 -11.54 12.00 17.19
CA PRO A 134 -11.18 13.37 17.57
C PRO A 134 -9.70 13.72 17.37
N SER A 135 -8.81 12.73 17.37
CA SER A 135 -7.38 12.88 17.08
C SER A 135 -7.12 13.27 15.63
N PHE A 136 -8.01 12.89 14.71
CA PHE A 136 -7.89 13.14 13.29
C PHE A 136 -8.22 14.59 12.94
N LYS A 137 -7.27 15.30 12.31
CA LYS A 137 -7.40 16.74 12.02
C LYS A 137 -7.50 17.07 10.54
N ALA A 138 -6.83 16.31 9.69
CA ALA A 138 -6.76 16.58 8.26
C ALA A 138 -6.43 15.31 7.50
N ILE A 139 -6.81 15.30 6.22
CA ILE A 139 -6.51 14.22 5.29
C ILE A 139 -5.96 14.81 4.00
N HIS A 140 -4.90 14.20 3.51
CA HIS A 140 -4.47 14.34 2.14
C HIS A 140 -4.73 13.02 1.41
N LEU A 141 -5.15 13.10 0.15
CA LEU A 141 -5.43 11.93 -0.69
C LEU A 141 -4.84 12.19 -2.06
N ASN A 142 -4.04 11.25 -2.55
CA ASN A 142 -3.55 11.27 -3.93
C ASN A 142 -4.40 10.41 -4.88
N SER A 143 -5.37 9.66 -4.34
CA SER A 143 -6.35 8.88 -5.07
C SER A 143 -7.72 8.99 -4.39
N SER A 144 -8.77 9.14 -5.20
CA SER A 144 -10.15 9.17 -4.72
C SER A 144 -11.05 8.45 -5.73
N PRO A 145 -11.49 7.22 -5.45
CA PRO A 145 -12.35 6.45 -6.35
C PRO A 145 -13.79 7.00 -6.28
N LEU A 146 -14.01 8.20 -6.79
CA LEU A 146 -15.33 8.82 -6.83
C LEU A 146 -16.12 8.34 -8.05
N THR A 147 -17.41 8.13 -7.84
CA THR A 147 -18.39 8.06 -8.93
C THR A 147 -18.80 9.47 -9.32
N LYS A 148 -19.31 9.63 -10.55
CA LYS A 148 -19.91 10.89 -10.97
C LYS A 148 -21.01 11.25 -9.97
N VAL A 149 -20.98 12.49 -9.49
CA VAL A 149 -22.02 13.03 -8.61
C VAL A 149 -23.10 13.62 -9.51
N ASP A 150 -24.34 13.14 -9.38
CA ASP A 150 -25.46 13.51 -10.26
C ASP A 150 -25.73 15.03 -10.31
N SER A 151 -25.32 15.77 -9.27
CA SER A 151 -25.49 17.21 -9.15
C SER A 151 -24.46 18.05 -9.93
N VAL A 152 -23.50 17.43 -10.64
CA VAL A 152 -22.45 18.14 -11.38
C VAL A 152 -22.65 17.97 -12.89
N SER A 153 -22.76 19.10 -13.61
CA SER A 153 -22.94 19.14 -15.06
C SER A 153 -21.67 18.78 -15.83
N ASP A 154 -21.82 18.17 -17.00
CA ASP A 154 -20.71 17.76 -17.88
C ASP A 154 -20.00 18.93 -18.60
N GLU A 155 -20.50 20.17 -18.47
CA GLU A 155 -20.04 21.35 -19.21
C GLU A 155 -18.68 21.92 -18.77
N GLN A 156 -18.06 21.39 -17.71
CA GLN A 156 -16.79 21.90 -17.13
C GLN A 156 -15.58 20.94 -17.28
N VAL A 157 -15.59 20.02 -18.26
CA VAL A 157 -14.92 18.71 -18.12
C VAL A 157 -13.84 18.41 -19.19
N ASP A 158 -13.32 19.38 -19.95
CA ASP A 158 -12.34 19.08 -21.03
C ASP A 158 -11.07 18.31 -20.55
N SER A 159 -10.56 18.59 -19.34
CA SER A 159 -9.43 17.86 -18.74
C SER A 159 -9.84 16.57 -18.02
N VAL A 160 -11.13 16.41 -17.74
CA VAL A 160 -11.71 15.30 -16.99
C VAL A 160 -12.21 14.19 -17.93
N GLU A 161 -12.50 14.46 -19.21
CA GLU A 161 -12.94 13.44 -20.17
C GLU A 161 -11.90 12.30 -20.32
N GLN A 162 -10.61 12.64 -20.43
CA GLN A 162 -9.54 11.65 -20.48
C GLN A 162 -9.43 10.84 -19.17
N ALA A 163 -9.65 11.49 -18.03
CA ALA A 163 -9.63 10.82 -16.72
C ALA A 163 -10.83 9.87 -16.58
N LEU A 164 -12.03 10.29 -17.00
CA LEU A 164 -13.24 9.47 -17.00
C LEU A 164 -13.11 8.29 -17.97
N LYS A 165 -12.54 8.52 -19.15
CA LYS A 165 -12.24 7.44 -20.10
C LYS A 165 -11.30 6.41 -19.49
N ARG A 166 -10.20 6.84 -18.87
CA ARG A 166 -9.27 5.92 -18.17
C ARG A 166 -9.96 5.19 -17.03
N ALA A 167 -10.81 5.87 -16.25
CA ALA A 167 -11.55 5.23 -15.17
C ALA A 167 -12.54 4.18 -15.69
N HIS A 168 -13.20 4.45 -16.82
CA HIS A 168 -14.08 3.50 -17.49
C HIS A 168 -13.32 2.29 -18.03
N GLU A 169 -12.21 2.51 -18.75
CA GLU A 169 -11.35 1.44 -19.27
C GLU A 169 -10.79 0.56 -18.14
N PHE A 170 -10.37 1.18 -17.03
CA PHE A 170 -9.94 0.46 -15.84
C PHE A 170 -11.06 -0.43 -15.29
N ARG A 171 -12.26 0.13 -15.09
CA ARG A 171 -13.43 -0.62 -14.58
C ARG A 171 -13.79 -1.81 -15.47
N GLU A 172 -13.77 -1.63 -16.78
CA GLU A 172 -14.16 -2.68 -17.73
C GLU A 172 -13.10 -3.78 -17.90
N ARG A 173 -11.81 -3.45 -17.80
CA ARG A 173 -10.74 -4.36 -18.27
C ARG A 173 -9.69 -4.71 -17.23
N GLU A 174 -9.51 -3.89 -16.20
CA GLU A 174 -8.36 -3.98 -15.29
C GLU A 174 -8.77 -4.31 -13.84
N THR A 175 -10.05 -4.59 -13.58
CA THR A 175 -10.60 -4.94 -12.25
C THR A 175 -10.67 -6.44 -11.96
N ALA A 176 -10.27 -7.30 -12.90
CA ALA A 176 -10.35 -8.76 -12.73
C ALA A 176 -9.59 -9.26 -11.49
N TYR A 177 -8.44 -8.65 -11.17
CA TYR A 177 -7.70 -9.00 -9.95
C TYR A 177 -8.52 -8.70 -8.69
N ALA A 178 -9.23 -7.56 -8.65
CA ALA A 178 -10.02 -7.13 -7.51
C ALA A 178 -11.25 -8.03 -7.33
N LEU A 179 -11.87 -8.47 -8.44
CA LEU A 179 -12.97 -9.43 -8.42
C LEU A 179 -12.52 -10.78 -7.87
N GLU A 180 -11.37 -11.30 -8.32
CA GLU A 180 -10.82 -12.56 -7.81
C GLU A 180 -10.49 -12.44 -6.32
N HIS A 181 -9.82 -11.36 -5.91
CA HIS A 181 -9.50 -11.11 -4.50
C HIS A 181 -10.75 -10.98 -3.62
N GLY A 182 -11.80 -10.31 -4.11
CA GLY A 182 -13.02 -10.08 -3.35
C GLY A 182 -13.98 -11.27 -3.30
N THR A 183 -13.81 -12.28 -4.16
CA THR A 183 -14.74 -13.42 -4.25
C THR A 183 -14.10 -14.76 -3.93
N GLN A 184 -12.80 -14.92 -4.19
CA GLN A 184 -12.04 -16.16 -4.00
C GLN A 184 -10.66 -15.92 -3.34
N PRO A 185 -10.58 -15.12 -2.25
CA PRO A 185 -9.30 -14.72 -1.66
C PRO A 185 -8.43 -15.92 -1.24
N SER A 186 -9.03 -16.97 -0.67
CA SER A 186 -8.31 -18.19 -0.28
C SER A 186 -7.71 -18.93 -1.48
N THR A 187 -8.45 -19.04 -2.58
CA THR A 187 -8.00 -19.73 -3.81
C THR A 187 -6.81 -19.00 -4.43
N ILE A 188 -6.91 -17.69 -4.62
CA ILE A 188 -5.84 -16.90 -5.22
C ILE A 188 -4.64 -16.76 -4.27
N GLY A 189 -4.88 -16.61 -2.96
CA GLY A 189 -3.82 -16.58 -1.94
C GLY A 189 -3.01 -17.87 -1.92
N PHE A 190 -3.68 -19.02 -2.01
CA PHE A 190 -3.02 -20.31 -2.17
C PHE A 190 -2.22 -20.33 -3.48
N ALA A 191 -2.82 -20.04 -4.63
CA ALA A 191 -2.15 -20.07 -5.93
C ALA A 191 -0.87 -19.20 -5.99
N LEU A 192 -0.91 -18.00 -5.39
CA LEU A 192 0.23 -17.08 -5.34
C LEU A 192 1.31 -17.52 -4.33
N SER A 193 0.94 -18.30 -3.31
CA SER A 193 1.89 -18.80 -2.29
C SER A 193 2.76 -19.96 -2.78
N PHE A 194 2.31 -20.76 -3.76
CA PHE A 194 3.05 -21.95 -4.23
C PHE A 194 4.29 -21.63 -5.06
N SER A 195 4.52 -20.37 -5.41
CA SER A 195 5.56 -20.02 -6.35
C SER A 195 6.16 -18.64 -6.10
N PRO A 196 7.41 -18.58 -5.59
CA PRO A 196 8.35 -17.60 -6.13
C PRO A 196 8.42 -17.77 -7.67
N PRO A 197 9.11 -16.93 -8.46
CA PRO A 197 9.06 -16.96 -9.95
C PRO A 197 9.56 -18.25 -10.67
N HIS A 198 9.39 -19.43 -10.07
CA HIS A 198 9.58 -20.77 -10.59
C HIS A 198 8.38 -21.31 -11.39
N TYR A 199 7.15 -20.76 -11.27
CA TYR A 199 6.04 -21.19 -12.12
C TYR A 199 6.12 -20.56 -13.51
N LYS A 200 6.31 -21.41 -14.54
CA LYS A 200 6.00 -21.03 -15.93
C LYS A 200 4.49 -21.07 -16.09
N LEU A 201 3.82 -19.93 -15.91
CA LEU A 201 2.45 -19.79 -16.39
C LEU A 201 2.44 -20.00 -17.92
N PRO A 202 1.46 -20.75 -18.48
CA PRO A 202 1.23 -20.77 -19.92
C PRO A 202 0.97 -19.33 -20.41
N ASP A 203 1.39 -19.02 -21.65
CA ASP A 203 1.41 -17.68 -22.27
C ASP A 203 0.17 -16.80 -22.00
N MET A 204 0.07 -16.21 -20.81
CA MET A 204 -0.72 -15.03 -20.52
C MET A 204 0.10 -13.82 -20.96
N ASP A 205 -0.53 -12.96 -21.75
CA ASP A 205 0.08 -11.82 -22.42
C ASP A 205 1.00 -11.03 -21.47
N ARG A 206 2.19 -10.68 -21.99
CA ARG A 206 3.39 -10.18 -21.30
C ARG A 206 3.20 -8.86 -20.52
N ARG A 207 1.95 -8.38 -20.41
CA ARG A 207 1.55 -7.09 -19.87
C ARG A 207 0.77 -7.17 -18.56
N ASN A 208 0.19 -8.31 -18.20
CA ASN A 208 -0.90 -8.33 -17.20
C ASN A 208 -0.59 -8.99 -15.85
N PHE A 209 0.62 -9.52 -15.63
CA PHE A 209 0.98 -10.13 -14.33
C PHE A 209 1.56 -9.14 -13.32
N VAL A 210 1.90 -7.92 -13.77
CA VAL A 210 2.33 -6.84 -12.89
C VAL A 210 1.18 -5.87 -12.83
N ALA A 211 0.50 -5.81 -11.67
CA ALA A 211 -0.38 -4.76 -11.20
C ALA A 211 -1.26 -4.08 -12.26
N GLY A 212 -2.58 -4.15 -12.10
CA GLY A 212 -3.55 -3.28 -12.78
C GLY A 212 -3.40 -1.79 -12.45
N GLN A 213 -2.19 -1.26 -12.30
CA GLN A 213 -1.90 0.16 -12.27
C GLN A 213 -0.94 0.46 -13.43
N HIS A 214 -1.48 0.51 -14.65
CA HIS A 214 -0.82 1.20 -15.75
C HIS A 214 -0.91 2.72 -15.55
N LEU A 215 -0.22 3.25 -14.53
CA LEU A 215 0.14 4.67 -14.50
C LEU A 215 1.31 4.88 -15.47
N ARG A 216 0.99 5.05 -16.75
CA ARG A 216 1.95 5.44 -17.78
C ARG A 216 2.41 6.89 -17.55
N PHE A 217 3.50 7.07 -16.81
CA PHE A 217 4.40 8.19 -17.04
C PHE A 217 5.45 7.74 -18.08
N GLY A 218 5.74 8.59 -19.06
CA GLY A 218 6.45 8.23 -20.30
C GLY A 218 7.63 7.26 -20.16
N HIS A 219 7.63 6.24 -21.04
CA HIS A 219 8.77 5.41 -21.47
C HIS A 219 9.73 4.75 -20.47
N ALA A 220 9.48 4.76 -19.15
CA ALA A 220 10.26 3.96 -18.21
C ALA A 220 9.37 3.38 -17.10
N VAL A 221 8.90 2.14 -17.28
CA VAL A 221 8.57 1.30 -16.13
C VAL A 221 9.91 0.94 -15.50
N LEU A 222 10.31 1.67 -14.46
CA LEU A 222 11.41 1.24 -13.61
C LEU A 222 11.04 -0.15 -13.09
N VAL A 223 11.78 -1.16 -13.51
CA VAL A 223 11.72 -2.54 -12.96
C VAL A 223 12.10 -2.56 -11.46
N HIS A 224 12.57 -1.43 -10.93
CA HIS A 224 13.27 -1.25 -9.67
C HIS A 224 12.41 -1.34 -8.38
N PRO A 225 11.16 -0.87 -8.27
CA PRO A 225 10.39 -0.99 -7.02
C PRO A 225 9.56 -2.29 -6.93
N VAL A 226 9.34 -3.00 -8.03
CA VAL A 226 8.49 -4.20 -8.07
C VAL A 226 9.16 -5.40 -7.41
N ILE A 227 10.46 -5.60 -7.66
CA ILE A 227 11.20 -6.76 -7.14
C ILE A 227 11.40 -6.68 -5.62
N PRO A 228 11.79 -5.54 -5.03
CA PRO A 228 11.87 -5.40 -3.59
C PRO A 228 10.53 -5.62 -2.88
N THR A 229 9.43 -5.10 -3.43
CA THR A 229 8.08 -5.27 -2.88
C THR A 229 7.63 -6.73 -2.92
N LEU A 230 7.85 -7.41 -4.05
CA LEU A 230 7.54 -8.85 -4.17
C LEU A 230 8.43 -9.70 -3.24
N HIS A 231 9.70 -9.33 -3.05
CA HIS A 231 10.58 -10.02 -2.10
C HIS A 231 10.06 -9.84 -0.67
N LEU A 232 9.63 -8.63 -0.29
CA LEU A 232 9.02 -8.39 1.01
C LEU A 232 7.76 -9.26 1.20
N PHE A 233 6.88 -9.33 0.21
CA PHE A 233 5.65 -10.13 0.29
C PHE A 233 5.90 -11.64 0.41
N ILE A 234 6.88 -12.17 -0.33
CA ILE A 234 7.26 -13.59 -0.25
C ILE A 234 7.90 -13.89 1.10
N SER A 235 8.85 -13.06 1.55
CA SER A 235 9.55 -13.27 2.82
C SER A 235 8.63 -13.17 4.03
N THR A 236 7.56 -12.38 3.96
CA THR A 236 6.59 -12.23 5.05
C THR A 236 5.32 -13.04 4.87
N LYS A 237 5.22 -13.85 3.80
CA LYS A 237 4.06 -14.72 3.52
C LYS A 237 2.72 -13.96 3.48
N LEU A 238 2.72 -12.73 2.94
CA LEU A 238 1.54 -11.87 2.85
C LEU A 238 0.30 -12.57 2.25
N TRP A 239 0.53 -13.48 1.30
CA TRP A 239 -0.51 -14.18 0.54
C TRP A 239 -1.31 -15.21 1.34
N ILE A 240 -0.87 -15.58 2.54
CA ILE A 240 -1.56 -16.57 3.40
C ILE A 240 -2.66 -15.91 4.25
N THR A 241 -2.58 -14.59 4.45
CA THR A 241 -3.39 -13.88 5.47
C THR A 241 -4.59 -13.13 4.90
N ILE A 242 -4.77 -13.11 3.58
CA ILE A 242 -5.94 -12.51 2.91
C ILE A 242 -7.11 -13.53 2.81
N ALA A 243 -6.87 -14.79 3.17
CA ALA A 243 -7.80 -15.91 3.05
C ALA A 243 -8.80 -16.03 4.21
#